data_AF-A0A1F5WZL5-F1
#
_entry.id   AF-A0A1F5WZL5-F1
#
_cell.length_a   1.000
_cell.length_b   1.000
_cell.length_c   1.000
_cell.angle_alpha   90.00
_cell.angle_beta   90.00
_cell.angle_gamma   90.00
#
_symmetry.space_group_name_H-M   'P 1'
#
loop_
_entity.id
_entity.type
_entity.pdbx_description
1 polymer ?
#
loop_
_entity_poly.entity_id
_entity_poly.type
_entity_poly.pdbx_seq_one_letter_code
_entity_poly.pdbx_strand_id
1 'polypeptide(L)'
;MKKWLLRALLTAMYVVFLIPVFVIINTAATISGKSPDILISFMYPPKLKREIKESEKILNKDIAGLCSKLKCRRPFEVKVYAHTFDKEAFAYTLVLHYKKIFISRKLMLSLNREEMKCVLVHEIGHVLLETYNEFEADSFAAETAGKKPCVSMLTKIARLTNNDPSGKSEIAMRIHALKSKKK
;
A
#
# COMPACT_ATOMS: atom_id res chain seq x y z
N MET A 1 -40.21 -22.90 16.82
CA MET A 1 -39.78 -21.59 16.27
C MET A 1 -39.64 -21.71 14.76
N LYS A 2 -40.31 -20.87 13.96
CA LYS A 2 -40.23 -20.98 12.49
C LYS A 2 -38.81 -20.61 12.02
N LYS A 3 -38.23 -21.40 11.11
CA LYS A 3 -36.84 -21.24 10.61
C LYS A 3 -36.52 -19.82 10.09
N TRP A 4 -37.53 -19.08 9.60
CA TRP A 4 -37.35 -17.71 9.13
C TRP A 4 -37.11 -16.71 10.27
N LEU A 5 -37.69 -16.93 11.45
CA LEU A 5 -37.52 -16.04 12.61
C LEU A 5 -36.09 -16.14 13.16
N LEU A 6 -35.54 -17.36 13.22
CA LEU A 6 -34.14 -17.59 13.60
C LEU A 6 -33.16 -16.92 12.64
N ARG A 7 -33.42 -17.00 11.32
CA ARG A 7 -32.60 -16.31 10.30
C ARG A 7 -32.67 -14.80 10.47
N ALA A 8 -33.85 -14.23 10.68
CA ALA A 8 -34.02 -12.80 10.90
C ALA A 8 -33.28 -12.31 12.15
N LEU A 9 -33.36 -13.06 13.26
CA LEU A 9 -32.63 -12.74 14.50
C LEU A 9 -31.11 -12.83 14.32
N LEU A 10 -30.61 -13.86 13.63
CA LEU A 10 -29.18 -13.99 13.34
C LEU A 10 -28.68 -12.86 12.43
N THR A 11 -29.44 -12.48 11.40
CA THR A 11 -29.12 -11.34 10.53
C THR A 11 -29.12 -10.03 11.31
N ALA A 12 -30.13 -9.78 12.14
CA ALA A 12 -30.20 -8.59 12.98
C ALA A 12 -29.01 -8.52 13.96
N MET A 13 -28.66 -9.63 14.60
CA MET A 13 -27.47 -9.72 15.46
C MET A 13 -26.18 -9.42 14.68
N TYR A 14 -26.03 -9.97 13.47
CA TYR A 14 -24.86 -9.74 12.62
C TYR A 14 -24.73 -8.26 12.21
N VAL A 15 -25.82 -7.65 11.76
CA VAL A 15 -25.84 -6.28 11.25
C VAL A 15 -25.70 -5.27 12.38
N VAL A 16 -26.37 -5.48 13.52
CA VAL A 16 -26.41 -4.52 14.62
C VAL A 16 -25.19 -4.62 15.53
N PHE A 17 -24.59 -5.81 15.70
CA PHE A 17 -23.44 -5.98 16.60
C PHE A 17 -22.12 -6.13 15.87
N LEU A 18 -22.02 -7.00 14.86
CA LEU A 18 -20.71 -7.30 14.27
C LEU A 18 -20.20 -6.20 13.35
N ILE A 19 -21.08 -5.53 12.59
CA ILE A 19 -20.66 -4.43 11.71
C ILE A 19 -20.14 -3.23 12.52
N PRO A 20 -20.85 -2.70 13.54
CA PRO A 20 -20.33 -1.59 14.33
C PRO A 20 -19.07 -1.95 15.11
N VAL A 21 -18.96 -3.16 15.66
CA VAL A 21 -17.73 -3.62 16.33
C VAL A 21 -16.56 -3.66 15.36
N PHE A 22 -16.76 -4.16 14.13
CA PHE A 22 -15.72 -4.18 13.10
C PHE A 22 -15.29 -2.75 12.71
N VAL A 23 -16.25 -1.85 12.51
CA VAL A 23 -15.97 -0.43 12.22
C VAL A 23 -15.21 0.21 13.37
N ILE A 24 -15.66 0.06 14.62
CA ILE A 24 -15.00 0.62 15.80
C ILE A 24 -13.57 0.09 15.94
N ILE A 25 -13.36 -1.23 15.79
CA ILE A 25 -12.03 -1.83 15.91
C ILE A 25 -11.11 -1.33 14.79
N ASN A 26 -11.59 -1.24 13.56
CA ASN A 26 -10.77 -0.74 12.44
C ASN A 26 -10.48 0.75 12.59
N THR A 27 -11.47 1.56 12.98
CA THR A 27 -11.27 2.99 13.26
C THR A 27 -10.28 3.18 14.41
N ALA A 28 -10.40 2.41 15.51
CA ALA A 28 -9.46 2.48 16.63
C ALA A 28 -8.06 1.99 16.24
N ALA A 29 -7.95 0.95 15.41
CA ALA A 29 -6.69 0.47 14.86
C ALA A 29 -6.04 1.55 14.00
N THR A 30 -6.80 2.15 13.06
CA THR A 30 -6.37 3.27 12.24
C THR A 30 -5.90 4.42 13.14
N ILE A 31 -6.71 4.92 14.08
CA ILE A 31 -6.30 6.01 15.00
C ILE A 31 -5.01 5.66 15.75
N SER A 32 -4.86 4.42 16.20
CA SER A 32 -3.66 3.93 16.90
C SER A 32 -2.45 3.69 15.98
N GLY A 33 -2.58 3.94 14.67
CA GLY A 33 -1.55 3.64 13.67
C GLY A 33 -1.30 2.14 13.49
N LYS A 34 -2.19 1.29 13.96
CA LYS A 34 -2.16 -0.14 13.67
C LYS A 34 -2.84 -0.39 12.33
N SER A 35 -2.51 -1.53 11.73
CA SER A 35 -3.12 -1.95 10.48
C SER A 35 -4.64 -2.09 10.66
N PRO A 36 -5.48 -1.51 9.78
CA PRO A 36 -6.93 -1.70 9.80
C PRO A 36 -7.33 -3.16 9.59
N ASP A 37 -6.41 -4.02 9.11
CA ASP A 37 -6.64 -5.46 8.98
C ASP A 37 -6.31 -6.21 10.28
N ILE A 38 -6.30 -5.57 11.45
CA ILE A 38 -5.85 -6.21 12.69
C ILE A 38 -6.60 -7.50 12.99
N LEU A 39 -7.92 -7.51 12.77
CA LEU A 39 -8.76 -8.69 12.99
C LEU A 39 -8.46 -9.80 11.97
N ILE A 40 -8.29 -9.42 10.70
CA ILE A 40 -7.98 -10.36 9.61
C ILE A 40 -6.57 -10.92 9.80
N SER A 41 -5.64 -10.12 10.33
CA SER A 41 -4.28 -10.53 10.60
C SER A 41 -4.20 -11.66 11.62
N PHE A 42 -5.14 -11.74 12.58
CA PHE A 42 -5.21 -12.87 13.51
C PHE A 42 -5.50 -14.18 12.78
N MET A 43 -6.27 -14.13 11.68
CA MET A 43 -6.61 -15.29 10.86
C MET A 43 -5.48 -15.75 9.93
N TYR A 44 -4.41 -14.96 9.74
CA TYR A 44 -3.31 -15.39 8.90
C TYR A 44 -2.58 -16.62 9.48
N PRO A 45 -2.22 -17.60 8.63
CA PRO A 45 -1.36 -18.69 9.02
C PRO A 45 -0.03 -18.18 9.63
N PRO A 46 0.54 -18.85 10.65
CA PRO A 46 1.79 -18.42 11.28
C PRO A 46 2.94 -18.20 10.31
N LYS A 47 3.03 -19.02 9.25
CA LYS A 47 4.04 -18.88 8.19
C LYS A 47 3.90 -17.54 7.46
N LEU A 48 2.69 -17.19 7.03
CA LEU A 48 2.41 -15.93 6.35
C LEU A 48 2.72 -14.71 7.24
N LYS A 49 2.37 -14.77 8.54
CA LYS A 49 2.71 -13.73 9.51
C LYS A 49 4.22 -13.48 9.60
N ARG A 50 5.04 -14.55 9.56
CA ARG A 50 6.50 -14.43 9.58
C ARG A 50 7.03 -13.79 8.31
N GLU A 51 6.57 -14.26 7.13
CA GLU A 51 6.95 -13.70 5.83
C GLU A 51 6.67 -12.19 5.74
N ILE A 52 5.49 -11.75 6.19
CA ILE A 52 5.12 -10.34 6.24
C ILE A 52 6.07 -9.55 7.14
N LYS A 53 6.29 -10.01 8.39
CA LYS A 53 7.17 -9.31 9.35
C LYS A 53 8.61 -9.22 8.87
N GLU A 54 9.12 -10.28 8.23
CA GLU A 54 10.46 -10.28 7.66
C GLU A 54 10.59 -9.28 6.51
N SER A 55 9.58 -9.24 5.65
CA SER A 55 9.54 -8.28 4.55
C SER A 55 9.41 -6.84 5.04
N GLU A 56 8.55 -6.57 6.02
CA GLU A 56 8.46 -5.28 6.71
C GLU A 56 9.82 -4.88 7.29
N LYS A 57 10.55 -5.80 7.93
CA LYS A 57 11.88 -5.52 8.48
C LYS A 57 12.88 -5.09 7.40
N ILE A 58 12.88 -5.77 6.25
CA ILE A 58 13.75 -5.44 5.12
C ILE A 58 13.39 -4.07 4.54
N LEU A 59 12.11 -3.83 4.26
CA LEU A 59 11.64 -2.57 3.69
C LEU A 59 11.83 -1.39 4.65
N ASN A 60 11.64 -1.60 5.97
CA ASN A 60 11.92 -0.57 6.98
C ASN A 60 13.42 -0.24 7.08
N LYS A 61 14.32 -1.20 6.79
CA LYS A 61 15.75 -0.90 6.70
C LYS A 61 16.06 -0.05 5.47
N ASP A 62 15.47 -0.40 4.34
CA ASP A 62 15.66 0.33 3.08
C ASP A 62 15.10 1.75 3.19
N ILE A 63 13.91 1.91 3.78
CA ILE A 63 13.29 3.22 3.98
C ILE A 63 14.06 4.12 4.94
N ALA A 64 14.64 3.56 6.01
CA ALA A 64 15.48 4.32 6.93
C ALA A 64 16.71 4.91 6.21
N GLY A 65 17.34 4.11 5.34
CA GLY A 65 18.44 4.55 4.50
C GLY A 65 18.01 5.64 3.51
N LEU A 66 16.84 5.51 2.88
CA LEU A 66 16.27 6.54 2.00
C LEU A 66 15.95 7.83 2.76
N CYS A 67 15.30 7.73 3.92
CA CYS A 67 14.92 8.89 4.74
C CYS A 67 16.14 9.70 5.19
N SER A 68 17.23 9.01 5.55
CA SER A 68 18.50 9.66 5.89
C SER A 68 19.05 10.46 4.71
N LYS A 69 19.06 9.86 3.50
CA LYS A 69 19.53 10.52 2.27
C LYS A 69 18.66 11.71 1.86
N LEU A 70 17.33 11.56 1.99
CA LEU A 70 16.34 12.56 1.62
C LEU A 70 16.09 13.60 2.72
N LYS A 71 16.81 13.51 3.86
CA LYS A 71 16.67 14.40 5.02
C LYS A 71 15.22 14.50 5.53
N CYS A 72 14.49 13.39 5.55
CA CYS A 72 13.14 13.35 6.09
C CYS A 72 13.14 13.81 7.56
N ARG A 73 12.21 14.70 7.94
CA ARG A 73 12.10 15.21 9.33
C ARG A 73 11.87 14.09 10.35
N ARG A 74 11.29 12.97 9.93
CA ARG A 74 11.09 11.74 10.72
C ARG A 74 11.15 10.53 9.79
N PRO A 75 11.57 9.35 10.28
CA PRO A 75 11.56 8.13 9.49
C PRO A 75 10.13 7.68 9.22
N PHE A 76 9.92 7.18 7.99
CA PHE A 76 8.70 6.46 7.62
C PHE A 76 8.78 5.02 8.12
N GLU A 77 7.61 4.42 8.35
CA GLU A 77 7.41 3.02 8.69
C GLU A 77 6.65 2.35 7.53
N VAL A 78 7.21 1.27 6.99
CA VAL A 78 6.53 0.44 5.99
C VAL A 78 5.72 -0.65 6.69
N LYS A 79 4.48 -0.82 6.24
CA LYS A 79 3.56 -1.85 6.68
C LYS A 79 3.06 -2.65 5.48
N VAL A 80 3.16 -3.97 5.57
CA VAL A 80 2.78 -4.87 4.49
C VAL A 80 1.48 -5.58 4.84
N TYR A 81 0.51 -5.53 3.93
CA TYR A 81 -0.78 -6.22 4.10
C TYR A 81 -0.85 -7.43 3.20
N ALA A 82 -1.37 -8.52 3.75
CA ALA A 82 -1.85 -9.63 2.94
C ALA A 82 -3.38 -9.54 2.92
N HIS A 83 -3.94 -8.59 2.18
CA HIS A 83 -5.40 -8.51 2.14
C HIS A 83 -5.89 -9.81 1.49
N THR A 84 -6.79 -10.54 2.16
CA THR A 84 -7.37 -11.79 1.64
C THR A 84 -8.20 -11.56 0.37
N PHE A 85 -8.47 -10.30 0.04
CA PHE A 85 -9.16 -9.85 -1.16
C PHE A 85 -8.26 -9.08 -2.15
N ASP A 86 -6.93 -9.14 -2.02
CA ASP A 86 -5.95 -8.44 -2.88
C ASP A 86 -6.05 -8.89 -4.35
N LYS A 87 -7.03 -8.35 -5.07
CA LYS A 87 -7.03 -8.38 -6.54
C LYS A 87 -6.01 -7.40 -7.11
N GLU A 88 -5.59 -6.41 -6.33
CA GLU A 88 -4.86 -5.24 -6.84
C GLU A 88 -3.51 -5.04 -6.14
N ALA A 89 -2.57 -4.47 -6.90
CA ALA A 89 -1.24 -4.14 -6.41
C ALA A 89 -1.23 -2.64 -6.13
N PHE A 90 -1.10 -2.25 -4.86
CA PHE A 90 -1.17 -0.85 -4.44
C PHE A 90 -0.13 -0.53 -3.37
N ALA A 91 0.26 0.74 -3.35
CA ALA A 91 0.90 1.38 -2.22
C ALA A 91 0.15 2.69 -1.95
N TYR A 92 0.09 3.11 -0.69
CA TYR A 92 -0.42 4.43 -0.33
C TYR A 92 0.14 4.90 1.00
N THR A 93 0.14 6.21 1.17
CA THR A 93 0.46 6.89 2.43
C THR A 93 -0.80 7.59 2.93
N LEU A 94 -1.25 7.29 4.16
CA LEU A 94 -2.40 7.98 4.74
C LEU A 94 -1.98 9.36 5.24
N VAL A 95 -2.73 10.38 4.83
CA VAL A 95 -2.51 11.78 5.21
C VAL A 95 -2.54 11.95 6.73
N LEU A 96 -3.48 11.31 7.44
CA LEU A 96 -3.57 11.39 8.91
C LEU A 96 -2.46 10.62 9.64
N HIS A 97 -1.74 9.76 8.92
CA HIS A 97 -0.63 8.95 9.42
C HIS A 97 0.59 9.21 8.56
N TYR A 98 1.01 10.49 8.49
CA TYR A 98 2.10 11.11 7.70
C TYR A 98 3.45 10.36 7.61
N LYS A 99 3.57 9.15 8.14
CA LYS A 99 4.78 8.34 8.21
C LYS A 99 4.55 6.85 8.01
N LYS A 100 3.38 6.41 7.51
CA LYS A 100 3.14 4.99 7.23
C LYS A 100 2.89 4.76 5.76
N ILE A 101 3.74 3.94 5.15
CA ILE A 101 3.57 3.48 3.78
C ILE A 101 3.00 2.08 3.84
N PHE A 102 1.81 1.93 3.28
CA PHE A 102 1.08 0.68 3.26
C PHE A 102 1.28 0.02 1.89
N ILE A 103 1.76 -1.24 1.88
CA ILE A 103 2.10 -1.96 0.65
C ILE A 103 1.36 -3.28 0.60
N SER A 104 0.70 -3.59 -0.52
CA SER A 104 0.08 -4.91 -0.69
C SER A 104 1.11 -6.01 -0.92
N ARG A 105 0.85 -7.21 -0.38
CA ARG A 105 1.73 -8.38 -0.55
C ARG A 105 1.90 -8.73 -2.02
N LYS A 106 0.85 -8.57 -2.83
CA LYS A 106 0.89 -8.79 -4.28
C LYS A 106 1.91 -7.88 -4.96
N LEU A 107 1.94 -6.60 -4.60
CA LEU A 107 2.94 -5.66 -5.13
C LEU A 107 4.35 -6.06 -4.68
N MET A 108 4.52 -6.39 -3.40
CA MET A 108 5.78 -6.81 -2.80
C MET A 108 6.42 -8.03 -3.49
N LEU A 109 5.62 -9.04 -3.82
CA LEU A 109 6.11 -10.25 -4.47
C LEU A 109 6.36 -10.08 -5.97
N SER A 110 5.79 -9.06 -6.60
CA SER A 110 5.85 -8.86 -8.04
C SER A 110 7.03 -7.97 -8.48
N LEU A 111 7.59 -7.20 -7.55
CA LEU A 111 8.66 -6.23 -7.82
C LEU A 111 9.99 -6.73 -7.27
N ASN A 112 11.07 -6.46 -8.00
CA ASN A 112 12.42 -6.62 -7.46
C ASN A 112 12.76 -5.45 -6.51
N ARG A 113 13.93 -5.51 -5.88
CA ARG A 113 14.33 -4.52 -4.87
C ARG A 113 14.45 -3.09 -5.42
N GLU A 114 14.96 -2.90 -6.63
CA GLU A 114 15.10 -1.56 -7.23
C GLU A 114 13.74 -0.98 -7.67
N GLU A 115 12.85 -1.83 -8.17
CA GLU A 115 11.47 -1.45 -8.49
C GLU A 115 10.69 -1.10 -7.22
N MET A 116 10.84 -1.89 -6.15
CA MET A 116 10.24 -1.61 -4.85
C MET A 116 10.77 -0.30 -4.25
N LYS A 117 12.06 -0.02 -4.42
CA LYS A 117 12.64 1.27 -4.04
C LYS A 117 11.98 2.43 -4.78
N CYS A 118 11.64 2.30 -6.06
CA CYS A 118 10.86 3.32 -6.77
C CYS A 118 9.48 3.54 -6.14
N VAL A 119 8.76 2.47 -5.75
CA VAL A 119 7.47 2.60 -5.04
C VAL A 119 7.65 3.37 -3.74
N LEU A 120 8.64 2.99 -2.91
CA LEU A 120 8.88 3.66 -1.64
C LEU A 120 9.22 5.14 -1.81
N VAL A 121 10.07 5.49 -2.78
CA VAL A 121 10.45 6.88 -3.00
C VAL A 121 9.29 7.69 -3.59
N HIS A 122 8.47 7.10 -4.45
CA HIS A 122 7.26 7.74 -4.98
C HIS A 122 6.32 8.15 -3.84
N GLU A 123 6.02 7.23 -2.93
CA GLU A 123 5.18 7.47 -1.74
C GLU A 123 5.79 8.52 -0.79
N ILE A 124 7.11 8.47 -0.58
CA ILE A 124 7.82 9.52 0.18
C ILE A 124 7.71 10.87 -0.54
N GLY A 125 7.78 10.88 -1.87
CA GLY A 125 7.66 12.06 -2.70
C GLY A 125 6.35 12.80 -2.48
N HIS A 126 5.22 12.10 -2.41
CA HIS A 126 3.93 12.70 -2.06
C HIS A 126 3.98 13.48 -0.76
N VAL A 127 4.63 12.93 0.26
CA VAL A 127 4.72 13.56 1.58
C VAL A 127 5.75 14.69 1.62
N LEU A 128 6.92 14.52 1.00
CA LEU A 128 7.97 15.54 1.02
C LEU A 128 7.64 16.75 0.16
N LEU A 129 6.92 16.55 -0.95
CA LEU A 129 6.52 17.60 -1.88
C LEU A 129 5.11 18.15 -1.58
N GLU A 130 4.42 17.60 -0.58
CA GLU A 130 3.05 17.94 -0.21
C GLU A 130 2.08 17.92 -1.43
N THR A 131 2.23 16.89 -2.26
CA THR A 131 1.53 16.77 -3.55
C THR A 131 0.77 15.45 -3.65
N TYR A 132 -0.39 15.48 -4.31
CA TYR A 132 -1.10 14.27 -4.78
C TYR A 132 -0.91 14.05 -6.29
N ASN A 133 -0.05 14.85 -6.93
CA ASN A 133 0.23 14.73 -8.35
C ASN A 133 1.18 13.55 -8.60
N GLU A 134 0.64 12.48 -9.17
CA GLU A 134 1.37 11.26 -9.53
C GLU A 134 2.59 11.53 -10.42
N PHE A 135 2.54 12.53 -11.32
CA PHE A 135 3.65 12.85 -12.22
C PHE A 135 4.82 13.51 -11.48
N GLU A 136 4.54 14.32 -10.47
CA GLU A 136 5.57 14.95 -9.63
C GLU A 136 6.25 13.90 -8.75
N ALA A 137 5.46 13.03 -8.11
CA ALA A 137 5.97 11.92 -7.32
C ALA A 137 6.79 10.93 -8.18
N ASP A 138 6.34 10.62 -9.40
CA ASP A 138 7.10 9.81 -10.35
C ASP A 138 8.43 10.44 -10.76
N SER A 139 8.43 11.75 -11.01
CA SER A 139 9.67 12.47 -11.35
C SER A 139 10.67 12.39 -10.20
N PHE A 140 10.20 12.67 -8.98
CA PHE A 140 11.02 12.60 -7.79
C PHE A 140 11.60 11.19 -7.56
N ALA A 141 10.78 10.16 -7.77
CA ALA A 141 11.22 8.77 -7.70
C ALA A 141 12.26 8.45 -8.79
N ALA A 142 12.05 8.90 -10.02
CA ALA A 142 12.96 8.66 -11.13
C ALA A 142 14.32 9.35 -10.95
N GLU A 143 14.34 10.54 -10.34
CA GLU A 143 15.56 11.29 -10.01
C GLU A 143 16.36 10.62 -8.88
N THR A 144 15.67 10.06 -7.89
CA THR A 144 16.29 9.49 -6.68
C THR A 144 16.64 7.99 -6.81
N ALA A 145 15.70 7.18 -7.32
CA ALA A 145 15.84 5.73 -7.45
C ALA A 145 16.27 5.29 -8.86
N GLY A 146 16.14 6.18 -9.85
CA GLY A 146 16.54 5.95 -11.23
C GLY A 146 15.35 5.72 -12.16
N LYS A 147 15.39 6.35 -13.33
CA LYS A 147 14.34 6.26 -14.36
C LYS A 147 14.05 4.84 -14.85
N LYS A 148 15.09 4.02 -15.09
CA LYS A 148 14.91 2.63 -15.60
C LYS A 148 14.08 1.74 -14.65
N PRO A 149 14.43 1.61 -13.35
CA PRO A 149 13.62 0.80 -12.44
C PRO A 149 12.20 1.36 -12.27
N CYS A 150 12.00 2.68 -12.28
CA CYS A 150 10.66 3.24 -12.09
C CYS A 150 9.75 2.99 -13.32
N VAL A 151 10.29 3.05 -14.54
CA VAL A 151 9.56 2.63 -15.75
C VAL A 151 9.24 1.13 -15.72
N SER A 152 10.17 0.29 -15.28
CA SER A 152 9.94 -1.16 -15.13
C SER A 152 8.85 -1.45 -14.11
N MET A 153 8.90 -0.78 -12.96
CA MET A 153 7.90 -0.84 -11.89
C MET A 153 6.50 -0.50 -12.41
N LEU A 154 6.30 0.67 -13.05
CA LEU A 154 5.01 1.07 -13.59
C LEU A 154 4.50 0.10 -14.66
N THR A 155 5.38 -0.41 -15.50
CA THR A 155 5.02 -1.41 -16.52
C THR A 155 4.51 -2.70 -15.88
N LYS A 156 5.09 -3.14 -14.75
CA LYS A 156 4.60 -4.30 -14.00
C LYS A 156 3.28 -4.01 -13.30
N ILE A 157 3.12 -2.85 -12.66
CA ILE A 157 1.86 -2.46 -12.03
C ILE A 157 0.73 -2.45 -13.06
N ALA A 158 0.94 -1.88 -14.26
CA ALA A 158 -0.06 -1.90 -15.34
C ALA A 158 -0.55 -3.31 -15.73
N ARG A 159 0.33 -4.32 -15.62
CA ARG A 159 -0.02 -5.73 -15.87
C ARG A 159 -0.75 -6.38 -14.69
N LEU A 160 -0.56 -5.87 -13.48
CA LEU A 160 -1.25 -6.36 -12.27
C LEU A 160 -2.66 -5.77 -12.16
N THR A 161 -2.86 -4.55 -12.67
CA THR A 161 -4.16 -3.84 -12.74
C THR A 161 -4.97 -4.35 -13.94
N ASN A 162 -5.36 -5.62 -13.92
CA ASN A 162 -5.94 -6.25 -15.12
C ASN A 162 -7.38 -5.83 -15.46
N ASN A 163 -8.14 -5.25 -14.53
CA ASN A 163 -9.59 -5.09 -14.67
C ASN A 163 -10.09 -3.64 -14.80
N ASP A 164 -9.21 -2.65 -14.72
CA ASP A 164 -9.59 -1.23 -14.82
C ASP A 164 -8.90 -0.56 -16.02
N PRO A 165 -9.63 -0.28 -17.12
CA PRO A 165 -9.11 0.43 -18.27
C PRO A 165 -8.61 1.84 -17.95
N SER A 166 -9.22 2.51 -16.96
CA SER A 166 -8.88 3.88 -16.60
C SER A 166 -7.50 3.96 -15.94
N GLY A 167 -7.24 3.10 -14.94
CA GLY A 167 -5.92 2.97 -14.33
C GLY A 167 -4.81 2.58 -15.32
N LYS A 168 -5.11 1.75 -16.33
CA LYS A 168 -4.13 1.41 -17.38
C LYS A 168 -3.74 2.62 -18.23
N SER A 169 -4.71 3.47 -18.58
CA SER A 169 -4.46 4.69 -19.36
C SER A 169 -3.56 5.66 -18.61
N GLU A 170 -3.86 5.89 -17.33
CA GLU A 170 -3.07 6.78 -16.47
C GLU A 170 -1.62 6.29 -16.31
N ILE A 171 -1.42 5.01 -16.03
CA ILE A 171 -0.07 4.43 -15.92
C ILE A 171 0.69 4.55 -17.25
N ALA A 172 0.03 4.39 -18.40
CA ALA A 172 0.66 4.56 -19.70
C ALA A 172 1.14 6.01 -19.92
N MET A 173 0.34 7.01 -19.52
CA MET A 173 0.73 8.42 -19.58
C MET A 173 1.95 8.70 -18.68
N ARG A 174 1.96 8.16 -17.46
CA ARG A 174 3.08 8.27 -16.51
C ARG A 174 4.37 7.65 -17.07
N ILE A 175 4.29 6.45 -17.66
CA ILE A 175 5.42 5.81 -18.35
C ILE A 175 5.94 6.69 -19.49
N HIS A 176 5.04 7.26 -20.30
CA HIS A 176 5.42 8.15 -21.39
C HIS A 176 6.12 9.41 -20.87
N ALA A 177 5.57 10.06 -19.84
CA ALA A 177 6.15 11.24 -19.20
C ALA A 177 7.58 10.95 -18.70
N LEU A 178 7.78 9.85 -17.97
CA LEU A 178 9.10 9.44 -17.52
C LEU A 178 10.05 9.21 -18.69
N LYS A 179 9.63 8.53 -19.76
CA LYS A 179 10.46 8.28 -20.95
C LYS A 179 10.84 9.56 -21.69
N SER A 180 9.95 10.54 -21.77
CA SER A 180 10.15 11.79 -22.51
C SER A 180 11.10 12.79 -21.84
N LYS A 181 11.24 12.78 -20.51
CA LYS A 181 12.22 13.63 -19.81
C LYS A 181 13.65 13.27 -20.23
N LYS A 182 14.35 14.21 -20.87
CA LYS A 182 15.80 14.15 -21.07
C LYS A 182 16.50 14.29 -19.71
N LYS A 183 17.57 13.52 -19.51
CA LYS A 183 18.39 13.58 -18.30
C LYS A 183 19.15 14.89 -18.22
#